data_AF-N6YUY7-F1
#
_entry.id   AF-N6YUY7-F1
#
_cell.length_a   1.000
_cell.length_b   1.000
_cell.length_c   1.000
_cell.angle_alpha   90.00
_cell.angle_beta   90.00
_cell.angle_gamma   90.00
#
_symmetry.space_group_name_H-M   'P 1'
#
loop_
_entity.id
_entity.type
_entity.pdbx_description
1 polymer ?
#
loop_
_entity_poly.entity_id
_entity_poly.type
_entity_poly.pdbx_seq_one_letter_code
_entity_poly.pdbx_strand_id
1 'polypeptide(L)'
;MTSSLATVSYIGATILFILSLGGLAHPETARRGNLFGIAGMSIAVLATVFGPQVGMGGIPWIVIALVIGAAVGLYAAKKVQMTQMPELVALMHSLVGLAACLVGFASYVDTSVVFPTAAEKTIHEVEIYIGILIGAVTFS
;
A
#
# COMPACT_ATOMS: atom_id res chain seq x y z
N MET A 1 -18.57 6.28 -0.07
CA MET A 1 -18.52 6.02 -1.53
C MET A 1 -19.29 4.73 -1.83
N THR A 2 -19.94 4.60 -3.00
CA THR A 2 -20.61 3.33 -3.36
C THR A 2 -19.57 2.27 -3.72
N SER A 3 -19.88 0.99 -3.48
CA SER A 3 -18.96 -0.13 -3.76
C SER A 3 -18.51 -0.16 -5.22
N SER A 4 -19.44 0.09 -6.16
CA SER A 4 -19.12 0.14 -7.59
C SER A 4 -18.13 1.26 -7.94
N LEU A 5 -18.28 2.43 -7.32
CA LEU A 5 -17.36 3.53 -7.55
C LEU A 5 -15.96 3.20 -6.97
N ALA A 6 -15.90 2.55 -5.80
CA ALA A 6 -14.65 2.05 -5.24
C ALA A 6 -13.91 1.11 -6.20
N THR A 7 -14.63 0.12 -6.74
CA THR A 7 -14.07 -0.85 -7.69
C THR A 7 -13.55 -0.17 -8.95
N VAL A 8 -14.30 0.77 -9.52
CA VAL A 8 -13.87 1.51 -10.72
C VAL A 8 -12.63 2.36 -10.41
N SER A 9 -12.57 3.02 -9.25
CA SER A 9 -11.39 3.75 -8.81
C SER A 9 -10.15 2.86 -8.67
N TYR A 10 -10.29 1.65 -8.14
CA TYR A 10 -9.18 0.69 -8.04
C TYR A 10 -8.70 0.18 -9.40
N ILE A 11 -9.62 -0.03 -10.36
CA ILE A 11 -9.26 -0.36 -11.74
C ILE A 11 -8.48 0.80 -12.37
N GLY A 12 -8.97 2.04 -12.21
CA GLY A 12 -8.29 3.25 -12.69
C GLY A 12 -6.88 3.41 -12.10
N ALA A 13 -6.73 3.22 -10.78
CA ALA A 13 -5.43 3.27 -10.11
C ALA A 13 -4.48 2.19 -10.64
N THR A 14 -4.97 0.96 -10.86
CA THR A 14 -4.18 -0.14 -11.44
C THR A 14 -3.65 0.21 -12.83
N ILE A 15 -4.50 0.77 -13.70
CA ILE A 15 -4.08 1.22 -15.05
C ILE A 15 -2.98 2.28 -14.94
N LEU A 16 -3.12 3.25 -14.04
CA LEU A 16 -2.13 4.30 -13.84
C LEU A 16 -0.79 3.75 -13.31
N PHE A 17 -0.81 2.73 -12.45
CA PHE A 17 0.44 2.06 -12.02
C PHE A 17 1.13 1.32 -13.15
N ILE A 18 0.37 0.65 -14.04
CA ILE A 18 0.93 0.01 -15.23
C ILE A 18 1.60 1.06 -16.14
N LEU A 19 0.91 2.18 -16.39
CA LEU A 19 1.45 3.29 -17.19
C LEU A 19 2.66 3.96 -16.51
N SER A 20 2.68 4.03 -15.18
CA SER A 20 3.82 4.52 -14.41
C SER A 20 5.06 3.67 -14.65
N LEU A 21 4.94 2.34 -14.53
CA LEU A 21 6.06 1.42 -14.76
C LEU A 21 6.57 1.48 -16.21
N GLY A 22 5.65 1.50 -17.19
CA GLY A 22 6.01 1.67 -18.60
C GLY A 22 6.70 3.01 -18.90
N GLY A 23 6.26 4.08 -18.24
CA GLY A 23 6.87 5.41 -18.37
C GLY A 23 8.23 5.54 -17.71
N LEU A 24 8.47 4.86 -16.58
CA LEU A 24 9.76 4.88 -15.89
C LEU A 24 10.85 4.10 -16.64
N ALA A 25 10.48 3.21 -17.56
CA ALA A 25 11.42 2.40 -18.33
C ALA A 25 12.19 3.20 -19.41
N HIS A 26 11.72 4.39 -19.80
CA HIS A 26 12.37 5.22 -20.82
C HIS A 26 12.68 6.63 -20.27
N PRO A 27 13.92 7.14 -20.44
CA PRO A 27 14.29 8.46 -19.91
C PRO A 27 13.40 9.61 -20.38
N GLU A 28 12.93 9.55 -21.62
CA GLU A 28 12.09 10.61 -22.21
C GLU A 28 10.67 10.68 -21.60
N THR A 29 10.14 9.53 -21.12
CA THR A 29 8.81 9.45 -20.53
C THR A 29 8.84 9.35 -19.00
N ALA A 30 10.01 9.26 -18.37
CA ALA A 30 10.18 9.05 -16.93
C ALA A 30 9.41 10.06 -16.06
N ARG A 31 9.39 11.35 -16.43
CA ARG A 31 8.62 12.37 -15.70
C ARG A 31 7.11 12.11 -15.76
N ARG A 32 6.59 11.72 -16.92
CA ARG A 32 5.17 11.36 -17.09
C ARG A 32 4.84 10.07 -16.34
N GLY A 33 5.74 9.08 -16.38
CA GLY A 33 5.63 7.85 -15.59
C GLY A 33 5.44 8.15 -14.10
N ASN A 34 6.30 8.98 -13.52
CA ASN A 34 6.18 9.38 -12.11
C ASN A 34 4.85 10.09 -11.79
N LEU A 35 4.35 10.96 -12.69
CA LEU A 35 3.05 11.61 -12.49
C LEU A 35 1.89 10.62 -12.49
N PHE A 36 1.92 9.59 -13.36
CA PHE A 36 0.92 8.51 -13.32
C PHE A 36 0.97 7.74 -12.01
N GLY A 37 2.18 7.47 -11.48
CA GLY A 37 2.34 6.83 -10.18
C GLY A 37 1.73 7.65 -9.03
N ILE A 38 1.99 8.95 -9.00
CA ILE A 38 1.42 9.87 -8.00
C ILE A 38 -0.11 9.90 -8.10
N ALA A 39 -0.65 10.02 -9.31
CA ALA A 39 -2.10 10.04 -9.53
C ALA A 39 -2.75 8.70 -9.13
N GLY A 40 -2.15 7.56 -9.50
CA GLY A 40 -2.62 6.22 -9.16
C GLY A 40 -2.67 5.99 -7.65
N MET A 41 -1.58 6.32 -6.94
CA MET A 41 -1.53 6.19 -5.48
C MET A 41 -2.54 7.12 -4.79
N SER A 42 -2.69 8.35 -5.27
CA SER A 42 -3.68 9.30 -4.72
C SER A 42 -5.10 8.77 -4.86
N ILE A 43 -5.46 8.22 -6.02
CA ILE A 43 -6.78 7.62 -6.25
C ILE A 43 -6.99 6.41 -5.35
N ALA A 44 -6.01 5.50 -5.25
CA ALA A 44 -6.12 4.31 -4.42
C ALA A 44 -6.37 4.66 -2.94
N VAL A 45 -5.56 5.57 -2.38
CA VAL A 45 -5.70 6.01 -0.98
C VAL A 45 -7.05 6.67 -0.74
N LEU A 46 -7.47 7.61 -1.60
CA LEU A 46 -8.76 8.28 -1.43
C LEU A 46 -9.94 7.31 -1.57
N ALA A 47 -9.87 6.38 -2.53
CA ALA A 47 -10.89 5.35 -2.70
C ALA A 47 -11.01 4.45 -1.46
N THR A 48 -9.89 4.07 -0.84
CA THR A 48 -9.91 3.27 0.39
C THR A 48 -10.45 4.06 1.58
N VAL A 49 -10.01 5.32 1.76
CA VAL A 49 -10.44 6.17 2.89
C VAL A 49 -11.93 6.50 2.83
N PHE A 50 -12.47 6.77 1.64
CA PHE A 50 -13.90 7.05 1.45
C PHE A 50 -14.75 5.81 1.15
N GLY A 51 -14.12 4.63 1.17
CA GLY A 51 -14.76 3.35 0.93
C GLY A 51 -15.74 2.95 2.05
N PRO A 52 -16.65 1.99 1.77
CA PRO A 52 -17.66 1.57 2.75
C PRO A 52 -17.07 0.86 3.98
N GLN A 53 -15.83 0.39 3.93
CA GLN A 53 -15.15 -0.32 5.02
C GLN A 53 -14.62 0.63 6.11
N VAL A 54 -14.47 1.93 5.82
CA VAL A 54 -13.91 2.91 6.76
C VAL A 54 -15.03 3.68 7.43
N GLY A 55 -15.24 3.42 8.73
CA GLY A 55 -16.17 4.19 9.55
C GLY A 55 -15.63 5.58 9.94
N MET A 56 -16.52 6.50 10.32
CA MET A 56 -16.13 7.87 10.73
C MET A 56 -15.12 7.89 11.89
N GLY A 57 -15.17 6.92 12.80
CA GLY A 57 -14.22 6.80 13.90
C GLY A 57 -12.80 6.36 13.49
N GLY A 58 -12.64 5.74 12.31
CA GLY A 58 -11.34 5.28 11.79
C GLY A 58 -10.58 6.37 11.03
N ILE A 59 -11.29 7.34 10.45
CA ILE A 59 -10.68 8.40 9.63
C ILE A 59 -9.58 9.18 10.37
N PRO A 60 -9.76 9.62 11.64
CA PRO A 60 -8.71 10.33 12.37
C PRO A 60 -7.43 9.51 12.50
N TRP A 61 -7.54 8.21 12.78
CA TRP A 61 -6.38 7.31 12.91
C TRP A 61 -5.63 7.15 11.58
N ILE A 62 -6.36 6.98 10.47
CA ILE A 62 -5.76 6.87 9.14
C ILE A 62 -5.02 8.17 8.79
N VAL A 63 -5.64 9.32 9.02
CA VAL A 63 -5.03 10.63 8.72
C VAL A 63 -3.78 10.84 9.56
N ILE A 64 -3.82 10.54 10.86
CA ILE A 64 -2.64 10.66 11.74
C ILE A 64 -1.50 9.76 11.25
N ALA A 65 -1.78 8.48 10.98
CA ALA A 65 -0.78 7.54 10.49
C ALA A 65 -0.18 7.98 9.15
N LEU A 66 -1.02 8.46 8.23
CA LEU A 66 -0.60 8.95 6.91
C LEU A 66 0.27 10.20 7.02
N VAL A 67 -0.10 11.16 7.87
CA VAL A 67 0.68 12.38 8.10
C VAL A 67 2.04 12.05 8.70
N ILE A 68 2.09 11.19 9.72
CA ILE A 68 3.34 10.78 10.37
C ILE A 68 4.24 10.05 9.36
N GLY A 69 3.71 9.04 8.66
CA GLY A 69 4.46 8.27 7.67
C GLY A 69 4.97 9.14 6.52
N ALA A 70 4.12 10.02 5.97
CA ALA A 70 4.50 10.93 4.90
C ALA A 70 5.56 11.95 5.37
N ALA A 71 5.45 12.49 6.58
CA ALA A 71 6.42 13.43 7.13
C ALA A 71 7.81 12.79 7.27
N VAL A 72 7.88 11.58 7.84
CA VAL A 72 9.14 10.83 7.98
C VAL A 72 9.72 10.49 6.61
N GLY A 73 8.90 9.98 5.69
CA GLY A 73 9.34 9.65 4.33
C GLY A 73 9.87 10.86 3.55
N LEU A 74 9.16 11.99 3.61
CA LEU A 74 9.58 13.25 2.97
C LEU A 74 10.86 13.80 3.58
N TYR A 75 11.02 13.71 4.90
CA TYR A 75 12.25 14.14 5.58
C TYR A 75 13.45 13.29 5.14
N ALA A 76 13.31 11.96 5.18
CA ALA A 76 14.36 11.03 4.76
C ALA A 76 14.75 11.25 3.28
N ALA A 77 13.75 11.33 2.39
CA ALA A 77 13.98 11.54 0.95
C ALA A 77 14.69 12.86 0.62
N LYS A 78 14.49 13.92 1.42
CA LYS A 78 15.16 15.21 1.21
C LYS A 78 16.57 15.29 1.80
N LYS A 79 16.85 14.52 2.86
CA LYS A 79 18.09 14.67 3.63
C LYS A 79 19.19 13.72 3.17
N VAL A 80 18.82 12.56 2.63
CA VAL A 80 19.78 11.52 2.19
C VAL A 80 20.52 11.97 0.93
N GLN A 81 21.82 11.72 0.89
CA GLN A 81 22.67 12.03 -0.26
C GLN A 81 22.40 11.05 -1.41
N MET A 82 22.58 11.49 -2.65
CA MET A 82 22.39 10.63 -3.83
C MET A 82 23.32 9.41 -3.86
N THR A 83 24.45 9.47 -3.15
CA THR A 83 25.38 8.34 -2.94
C THR A 83 24.81 7.22 -2.06
N GLN A 84 23.88 7.56 -1.16
CA GLN A 84 23.23 6.64 -0.22
C GLN A 84 21.82 6.26 -0.66
N MET A 85 21.48 6.46 -1.93
CA MET A 85 20.21 6.02 -2.51
C MET A 85 19.97 4.51 -2.35
N PRO A 86 20.98 3.62 -2.51
CA PRO A 86 20.77 2.19 -2.27
C PRO A 86 20.30 1.89 -0.83
N GLU A 87 20.88 2.56 0.18
CA GLU A 87 20.52 2.35 1.59
C GLU A 87 19.10 2.85 1.90
N LEU A 88 18.74 4.04 1.39
CA LEU A 88 17.39 4.57 1.55
C LEU A 88 16.34 3.64 0.90
N VAL A 89 16.62 3.13 -0.30
CA VAL A 89 15.72 2.21 -1.00
C VAL A 89 15.58 0.90 -0.22
N ALA A 90 16.67 0.35 0.32
CA ALA A 90 16.63 -0.86 1.15
C ALA A 90 15.76 -0.66 2.40
N LEU A 91 15.93 0.48 3.09
CA LEU A 91 15.12 0.82 4.27
C LEU A 91 13.64 1.02 3.92
N MET A 92 13.32 1.67 2.79
CA MET A 92 11.93 1.78 2.34
C MET A 92 11.31 0.42 2.02
N HIS A 93 12.08 -0.52 1.46
CA HIS A 93 11.61 -1.87 1.16
C HIS A 93 11.39 -2.69 2.44
N SER A 94 12.27 -2.57 3.43
CA SER A 94 12.08 -3.27 4.72
C SER A 94 10.82 -2.80 5.44
N LEU A 95 10.51 -1.49 5.39
CA LEU A 95 9.25 -0.96 5.93
C LEU A 95 7.99 -1.51 5.23
N VAL A 96 8.06 -1.81 3.93
CA VAL A 96 6.98 -2.51 3.23
C VAL A 96 6.80 -3.94 3.77
N GLY A 97 7.91 -4.64 4.06
CA GLY A 97 7.90 -5.94 4.71
C GLY A 97 7.23 -5.90 6.09
N LEU A 98 7.60 -4.93 6.93
CA LEU A 98 6.98 -4.73 8.24
C LEU A 98 5.48 -4.42 8.12
N ALA A 99 5.08 -3.58 7.16
CA ALA A 99 3.68 -3.30 6.92
C ALA A 99 2.89 -4.57 6.54
N ALA A 100 3.45 -5.44 5.70
CA ALA A 100 2.84 -6.73 5.36
C ALA A 100 2.67 -7.64 6.58
N CYS A 101 3.67 -7.70 7.48
CA CYS A 101 3.55 -8.45 8.73
C CYS A 101 2.44 -7.90 9.64
N LEU A 102 2.38 -6.58 9.82
CA LEU A 102 1.39 -5.94 10.68
C LEU A 102 -0.04 -6.09 10.14
N VAL A 103 -0.23 -5.93 8.82
CA VAL A 103 -1.52 -6.12 8.16
C VAL A 103 -1.96 -7.58 8.22
N GLY A 104 -1.05 -8.53 7.96
CA GLY A 104 -1.35 -9.96 8.07
C GLY A 104 -1.74 -10.36 9.50
N PHE A 105 -1.01 -9.88 10.51
CA PHE A 105 -1.34 -10.13 11.91
C PHE A 105 -2.68 -9.49 12.31
N ALA A 106 -2.93 -8.26 11.89
CA ALA A 106 -4.21 -7.59 12.13
C ALA A 106 -5.39 -8.37 11.50
N SER A 107 -5.21 -8.88 10.27
CA SER A 107 -6.22 -9.71 9.59
C SER A 107 -6.45 -11.05 10.30
N TYR A 108 -5.41 -11.66 10.87
CA TYR A 108 -5.53 -12.92 11.61
C TYR A 108 -6.30 -12.77 12.94
N VAL A 109 -6.08 -11.66 13.64
CA VAL A 109 -6.73 -11.38 14.94
C VAL A 109 -8.16 -10.84 14.78
N ASP A 110 -8.53 -10.36 13.59
CA ASP A 110 -9.87 -9.86 13.32
C ASP A 110 -10.92 -10.98 13.32
N THR A 111 -11.70 -11.05 14.40
CA THR A 111 -12.78 -12.03 14.56
C THR A 111 -14.09 -11.62 13.89
N SER A 112 -14.16 -10.44 13.26
CA SER A 112 -15.39 -9.93 12.63
C SER A 112 -15.66 -10.54 11.26
N VAL A 113 -14.64 -11.12 10.62
CA VAL A 113 -14.76 -11.76 9.31
C VAL A 113 -15.37 -13.16 9.47
N VAL A 114 -16.57 -13.35 8.93
CA VAL A 114 -17.24 -14.65 8.89
C VAL A 114 -17.02 -15.28 7.53
N PHE A 115 -16.31 -16.40 7.50
CA PHE A 115 -16.11 -17.18 6.28
C PHE A 115 -17.32 -18.10 6.02
N PRO A 116 -18.03 -17.95 4.89
CA PRO A 116 -19.15 -18.81 4.49
C PRO A 116 -18.78 -20.29 4.36
N THR A 117 -17.53 -20.58 3.98
CA THR A 117 -17.05 -21.95 3.76
C THR A 117 -15.72 -22.20 4.45
N ALA A 118 -15.46 -23.47 4.80
CA ALA A 118 -14.16 -23.89 5.34
C ALA A 118 -13.02 -23.67 4.33
N ALA A 119 -13.30 -23.78 3.03
CA ALA A 119 -12.32 -23.53 1.98
C ALA A 119 -11.86 -22.07 1.95
N GLU A 120 -12.78 -21.11 2.04
CA GLU A 120 -12.45 -19.68 2.09
C GLU A 120 -11.59 -19.33 3.30
N LYS A 121 -11.90 -19.91 4.47
CA LYS A 121 -11.09 -19.73 5.68
C LYS A 121 -9.66 -20.25 5.47
N THR A 122 -9.51 -21.47 4.95
CA THR A 122 -8.19 -22.06 4.69
C THR A 122 -7.39 -21.22 3.68
N ILE A 123 -8.03 -20.74 2.60
CA ILE A 123 -7.36 -19.88 1.61
C ILE A 123 -6.86 -18.60 2.27
N HIS A 124 -7.69 -17.95 3.09
CA HIS A 124 -7.32 -16.73 3.79
C HIS A 124 -6.18 -16.93 4.80
N GLU A 125 -6.21 -18.01 5.59
CA GLU A 125 -5.13 -18.33 6.54
C GLU A 125 -3.80 -18.63 5.82
N VAL A 126 -3.84 -19.31 4.67
CA VAL A 126 -2.66 -19.55 3.84
C VAL A 126 -2.13 -18.26 3.22
N GLU A 127 -3.01 -17.39 2.72
CA GLU A 127 -2.66 -16.07 2.19
C GLU A 127 -1.96 -15.22 3.26
N ILE A 128 -2.52 -15.14 4.48
CA ILE A 128 -1.90 -14.44 5.60
C ILE A 128 -0.52 -15.03 5.92
N TYR A 129 -0.42 -16.36 6.04
CA TYR A 129 0.84 -17.01 6.37
C TYR A 129 1.94 -16.68 5.36
N ILE A 130 1.64 -16.80 4.07
CA ILE A 130 2.59 -16.49 2.99
C ILE A 130 2.94 -14.99 3.01
N GLY A 131 1.96 -14.12 3.19
CA GLY A 131 2.16 -12.67 3.26
C GLY A 131 3.07 -12.26 4.41
N ILE A 132 2.85 -12.80 5.62
CA ILE A 132 3.69 -12.53 6.79
C ILE A 132 5.10 -13.10 6.58
N LEU A 133 5.24 -14.31 6.03
CA LEU A 133 6.54 -14.93 5.77
C LEU A 133 7.38 -14.09 4.82
N ILE A 134 6.81 -13.68 3.68
CA ILE A 134 7.50 -12.82 2.69
C ILE A 134 7.80 -11.46 3.30
N GLY A 135 6.86 -10.88 4.05
CA GLY A 135 7.04 -9.61 4.76
C GLY A 135 8.20 -9.66 5.75
N ALA A 136 8.29 -10.73 6.54
CA ALA A 136 9.34 -10.90 7.55
C ALA A 136 10.72 -11.03 6.92
N VAL A 137 10.83 -11.80 5.84
CA VAL A 137 12.08 -11.95 5.06
C VAL A 137 12.47 -10.63 4.38
N THR A 138 11.50 -9.84 3.93
CA THR A 138 11.76 -8.54 3.31
C THR A 138 12.20 -7.49 4.34
N PHE A 139 11.71 -7.60 5.57
CA PHE A 139 12.06 -6.68 6.66
C PHE A 139 13.46 -6.92 7.22
N SER A 140 13.88 -8.19 7.33
CA SER A 140 15.18 -8.61 7.86
C SER A 140 16.32 -8.43 6.87
#